data_AF-A0A7Y1Y1Z0-F1
#
_entry.id   AF-A0A7Y1Y1Z0-F1
#
_cell.length_a   1.000
_cell.length_b   1.000
_cell.length_c   1.000
_cell.angle_alpha   90.00
_cell.angle_beta   90.00
_cell.angle_gamma   90.00
#
_symmetry.space_group_name_H-M   'P 1'
#
loop_
_entity.id
_entity.type
_entity.pdbx_description
1 polymer ?
#
loop_
_entity_poly.entity_id
_entity_poly.type
_entity_poly.pdbx_seq_one_letter_code
_entity_poly.pdbx_strand_id
1 'polypeptide(L)'
;MPAGIDPQRLHAFQLRMARWVASQGLLFQVRHALGVRGAGTSFLAGILSLFGRLLILGVLCAGAFWLFLMKRVEFGWFRTDLSENVAEAVNADVASFGGLRTERGSLVIGKAALEGGADSFFERAELRSARTKMQLLDGVTRGWNGEEINVEQLKIRVKAGADSDEAAARAFGALFFDTGQYRFARMKVESAHVDWGYSEANRGSIVDSKMVVEPDGDGWKVVFTGGTFSQNWLQRLGIERLEVAIRREGVEITEARLTKGSGTVQFSAKIGGGAVPAVEGAGTFASLRIEDFIDSDFRTYLGGDLSGDFKIGGSTNSQEGVALDCSIVLAEGDTIELYDRISLFRAISAVDRLRSYKKVRLTRGTFHLATAGGTMRINDIALESPSVLRLEGDLLVRPPTEEEVAAMMDAEAPDSIGLARPVPDRDNGGGGGPGGAGSRETTVDGNITPGEYQGGLDAMENEVLQRVRGEPQIEGELRIGITAEAFSRSSKLSERYPVDEATGMRWLDLPLKGSIYKIGVDLAEALYRQSRVDR
;
A
#
# COMPACT_ATOMS: atom_id res chain seq x y z
N MET A 1 63.55 -99.92 0.96
CA MET A 1 63.83 -98.68 1.72
C MET A 1 63.71 -97.51 0.75
N PRO A 2 62.76 -96.58 0.91
CA PRO A 2 62.62 -95.48 -0.04
C PRO A 2 63.64 -94.37 0.25
N ALA A 3 64.19 -93.81 -0.83
CA ALA A 3 65.28 -92.84 -0.85
C ALA A 3 64.88 -91.50 -0.22
N GLY A 4 65.79 -90.94 0.59
CA GLY A 4 65.66 -89.63 1.23
C GLY A 4 65.61 -88.49 0.22
N ILE A 5 64.76 -87.51 0.49
CA ILE A 5 64.52 -86.33 -0.34
C ILE A 5 65.74 -85.39 -0.29
N ASP A 6 66.20 -84.99 -1.47
CA ASP A 6 67.35 -84.09 -1.70
C ASP A 6 67.10 -82.67 -1.13
N PRO A 7 67.94 -82.18 -0.19
CA PRO A 7 67.72 -80.91 0.52
C PRO A 7 67.75 -79.67 -0.38
N GLN A 8 68.46 -79.71 -1.52
CA GLN A 8 68.46 -78.59 -2.48
C GLN A 8 67.12 -78.45 -3.21
N ARG A 9 66.45 -79.58 -3.50
CA ARG A 9 65.11 -79.58 -4.11
C ARG A 9 64.06 -79.07 -3.13
N LEU A 10 64.20 -79.37 -1.84
CA LEU A 10 63.31 -78.87 -0.78
C LEU A 10 63.41 -77.33 -0.67
N HIS A 11 64.63 -76.78 -0.71
CA HIS A 11 64.85 -75.34 -0.58
C HIS A 11 64.37 -74.56 -1.81
N ALA A 12 64.57 -75.11 -3.02
CA ALA A 12 64.04 -74.53 -4.26
C ALA A 12 62.51 -74.60 -4.32
N PHE A 13 61.90 -75.67 -3.78
CA PHE A 13 60.45 -75.80 -3.64
C PHE A 13 59.88 -74.80 -2.64
N GLN A 14 60.53 -74.60 -1.49
CA GLN A 14 60.12 -73.61 -0.49
C GLN A 14 60.20 -72.17 -1.02
N LEU A 15 61.24 -71.82 -1.78
CA LEU A 15 61.36 -70.51 -2.44
C LEU A 15 60.30 -70.29 -3.54
N ARG A 16 59.98 -71.32 -4.32
CA ARG A 16 58.90 -71.26 -5.32
C ARG A 16 57.53 -71.19 -4.68
N MET A 17 57.28 -71.93 -3.59
CA MET A 17 56.06 -71.81 -2.81
C MET A 17 55.93 -70.43 -2.17
N ALA A 18 57.00 -69.88 -1.58
CA ALA A 18 56.96 -68.55 -0.98
C ALA A 18 56.64 -67.46 -2.01
N ARG A 19 57.23 -67.54 -3.22
CA ARG A 19 56.90 -66.64 -4.36
C ARG A 19 55.50 -66.85 -4.92
N TRP A 20 55.01 -68.09 -4.92
CA TRP A 20 53.64 -68.41 -5.35
C TRP A 20 52.61 -67.89 -4.33
N VAL A 21 52.82 -68.11 -3.04
CA VAL A 21 51.96 -67.61 -1.96
C VAL A 21 51.97 -66.07 -1.89
N ALA A 22 53.09 -65.42 -2.16
CA ALA A 22 53.19 -63.97 -2.21
C ALA A 22 52.54 -63.34 -3.47
N SER A 23 52.30 -64.10 -4.54
CA SER A 23 51.67 -63.63 -5.79
C SER A 23 50.18 -64.00 -5.90
N GLN A 24 49.66 -64.82 -4.99
CA GLN A 24 48.24 -65.15 -4.93
C GLN A 24 47.50 -64.10 -4.08
N GLY A 25 46.71 -63.26 -4.75
CA GLY A 25 45.97 -62.15 -4.15
C GLY A 25 45.06 -62.56 -2.98
N LEU A 26 44.65 -61.54 -2.22
CA LEU A 26 43.88 -61.54 -0.97
C LEU A 26 42.80 -62.64 -0.84
N LEU A 27 42.16 -63.04 -1.94
CA LEU A 27 41.16 -64.12 -2.02
C LEU A 27 41.70 -65.54 -1.72
N PHE A 28 42.97 -65.84 -2.05
CA PHE A 28 43.56 -67.16 -1.79
C PHE A 28 43.90 -67.35 -0.31
N GLN A 29 44.35 -66.29 0.36
CA GLN A 29 44.58 -66.26 1.80
C GLN A 29 43.26 -66.41 2.59
N VAL A 30 42.16 -65.81 2.10
CA VAL A 30 40.82 -65.97 2.68
C VAL A 30 40.30 -67.42 2.56
N ARG A 31 40.53 -68.09 1.43
CA ARG A 31 40.04 -69.46 1.21
C ARG A 31 40.78 -70.52 2.06
N HIS A 32 42.05 -70.32 2.37
CA HIS A 32 42.83 -71.28 3.16
C HIS A 32 42.84 -70.99 4.68
N ALA A 33 42.58 -69.76 5.11
CA ALA A 33 42.39 -69.44 6.54
C ALA A 33 41.12 -70.09 7.15
N LEU A 34 40.13 -70.41 6.31
CA LEU A 34 38.91 -71.14 6.68
C LEU A 34 39.12 -72.67 6.81
N GLY A 35 40.28 -73.20 6.42
CA GLY A 35 40.58 -74.64 6.42
C GLY A 35 41.36 -75.15 7.66
N VAL A 36 41.89 -74.28 8.51
CA VAL A 36 42.71 -74.68 9.67
C VAL A 36 41.97 -74.36 10.98
N ARG A 37 41.58 -75.40 11.72
CA ARG A 37 41.04 -75.30 13.08
C ARG A 37 42.03 -74.55 13.99
N GLY A 38 41.75 -73.28 14.26
CA GLY A 38 42.48 -72.45 15.23
C GLY A 38 43.02 -71.11 14.70
N ALA A 39 43.14 -70.90 13.38
CA ALA A 39 43.62 -69.64 12.79
C ALA A 39 42.50 -68.73 12.24
N GLY A 40 41.29 -69.27 12.07
CA GLY A 40 40.13 -68.50 11.61
C GLY A 40 39.67 -67.42 12.61
N THR A 41 39.92 -67.61 13.91
CA THR A 41 39.49 -66.66 14.96
C THR A 41 40.32 -65.37 14.97
N SER A 42 41.63 -65.43 14.69
CA SER A 42 42.52 -64.26 14.69
C SER A 42 42.40 -63.43 13.41
N PHE A 43 42.17 -64.06 12.25
CA PHE A 43 41.89 -63.35 10.99
C PHE A 43 40.47 -62.77 10.96
N LEU A 44 39.45 -63.51 11.42
CA LEU A 44 38.09 -62.97 11.60
C LEU A 44 38.06 -61.86 12.64
N ALA A 45 38.81 -61.95 13.74
CA ALA A 45 38.95 -60.85 14.70
C ALA A 45 39.65 -59.62 14.07
N GLY A 46 40.64 -59.83 13.20
CA GLY A 46 41.29 -58.77 12.44
C GLY A 46 40.33 -58.05 11.49
N ILE A 47 39.58 -58.80 10.67
CA ILE A 47 38.55 -58.24 9.77
C ILE A 47 37.42 -57.59 10.56
N LEU A 48 36.96 -58.19 11.66
CA LEU A 48 35.92 -57.64 12.52
C LEU A 48 36.38 -56.35 13.21
N SER A 49 37.67 -56.26 13.59
CA SER A 49 38.26 -55.04 14.13
C SER A 49 38.40 -53.94 13.07
N LEU A 50 38.72 -54.31 11.82
CA LEU A 50 38.82 -53.37 10.71
C LEU A 50 37.43 -52.88 10.29
N PHE A 51 36.45 -53.78 10.24
CA PHE A 51 35.04 -53.46 10.04
C PHE A 51 34.49 -52.61 11.17
N GLY A 52 34.83 -52.91 12.43
CA GLY A 52 34.48 -52.09 13.58
C GLY A 52 35.07 -50.68 13.51
N ARG A 53 36.34 -50.53 13.09
CA ARG A 53 36.97 -49.23 12.86
C ARG A 53 36.33 -48.46 11.70
N LEU A 54 35.99 -49.13 10.60
CA LEU A 54 35.27 -48.54 9.47
C LEU A 54 33.84 -48.14 9.85
N LEU A 55 33.18 -48.91 10.71
CA LEU A 55 31.84 -48.61 11.21
C LEU A 55 31.87 -47.41 12.16
N ILE A 56 32.86 -47.34 13.05
CA ILE A 56 33.09 -46.16 13.90
C ILE A 56 33.37 -44.92 13.03
N LEU A 57 34.22 -45.04 12.01
CA LEU A 57 34.47 -43.96 11.06
C LEU A 57 33.19 -43.57 10.30
N GLY A 58 32.39 -44.56 9.88
CA GLY A 58 31.11 -44.35 9.22
C GLY A 58 30.09 -43.63 10.12
N VAL A 59 30.03 -43.97 11.41
CA VAL A 59 29.19 -43.29 12.40
C VAL A 59 29.70 -41.88 12.69
N LEU A 60 31.02 -41.66 12.73
CA LEU A 60 31.60 -40.32 12.89
C LEU A 60 31.35 -39.45 11.65
N CYS A 61 31.50 -40.00 10.44
CA CYS A 61 31.17 -39.32 9.20
C CYS A 61 29.67 -39.05 9.11
N ALA A 62 28.82 -40.01 9.48
CA ALA A 62 27.37 -39.82 9.53
C ALA A 62 26.97 -38.80 10.60
N GLY A 63 27.63 -38.77 11.75
CA GLY A 63 27.44 -37.79 12.82
C GLY A 63 27.91 -36.39 12.42
N ALA A 64 29.06 -36.28 11.77
CA ALA A 64 29.58 -35.02 11.23
C ALA A 64 28.71 -34.52 10.07
N PHE A 65 28.25 -35.42 9.20
CA PHE A 65 27.31 -35.12 8.12
C PHE A 65 25.94 -34.71 8.69
N TRP A 66 25.48 -35.37 9.75
CA TRP A 66 24.26 -35.00 10.47
C TRP A 66 24.38 -33.62 11.12
N LEU A 67 25.49 -33.35 11.81
CA LEU A 67 25.78 -32.03 12.39
C LEU A 67 25.92 -30.95 11.30
N PHE A 68 26.54 -31.30 10.17
CA PHE A 68 26.60 -30.44 8.99
C PHE A 68 25.20 -30.14 8.46
N LEU A 69 24.34 -31.15 8.26
CA LEU A 69 22.96 -30.95 7.79
C LEU A 69 22.12 -30.10 8.76
N MET A 70 22.34 -30.24 10.07
CA MET A 70 21.66 -29.40 11.07
C MET A 70 22.18 -27.95 11.07
N LYS A 71 23.50 -27.74 10.90
CA LYS A 71 24.11 -26.41 10.93
C LYS A 71 24.26 -25.73 9.58
N ARG A 72 23.90 -26.41 8.47
CA ARG A 72 24.15 -25.90 7.11
C ARG A 72 23.57 -24.50 6.88
N VAL A 73 22.40 -24.25 7.46
CA VAL A 73 21.63 -23.01 7.35
C VAL A 73 22.31 -21.83 8.05
N GLU A 74 23.18 -22.11 9.02
CA GLU A 74 23.93 -21.09 9.76
C GLU A 74 25.24 -20.69 9.07
N PHE A 75 25.68 -21.44 8.05
CA PHE A 75 26.90 -21.10 7.32
C PHE A 75 26.69 -19.93 6.35
N GLY A 76 27.72 -19.09 6.22
CA GLY A 76 27.69 -17.94 5.32
C GLY A 76 27.43 -18.31 3.85
N TRP A 77 27.95 -19.45 3.38
CA TRP A 77 27.73 -19.90 2.00
C TRP A 77 26.26 -20.23 1.71
N PHE A 78 25.51 -20.79 2.66
CA PHE A 78 24.09 -21.08 2.48
C PHE A 78 23.28 -19.79 2.38
N ARG A 79 23.65 -18.78 3.17
CA ARG A 79 23.05 -17.45 3.08
C ARG A 79 23.30 -16.81 1.73
N THR A 80 24.54 -16.87 1.23
CA THR A 80 24.90 -16.34 -0.10
C THR A 80 24.16 -17.07 -1.22
N ASP A 81 24.15 -18.40 -1.19
CA ASP A 81 23.44 -19.24 -2.16
C ASP A 81 21.92 -18.98 -2.15
N LEU A 82 21.30 -18.90 -0.96
CA LEU A 82 19.89 -18.54 -0.83
C LEU A 82 19.61 -17.12 -1.35
N SER A 83 20.50 -16.17 -1.06
CA SER A 83 20.43 -14.80 -1.57
C SER A 83 20.46 -14.76 -3.09
N GLU A 84 21.45 -15.40 -3.72
CA GLU A 84 21.63 -15.43 -5.16
C GLU A 84 20.45 -16.11 -5.86
N ASN A 85 20.05 -17.29 -5.39
CA ASN A 85 18.97 -18.05 -6.00
C ASN A 85 17.60 -17.35 -5.86
N VAL A 86 17.31 -16.72 -4.70
CA VAL A 86 16.06 -15.97 -4.55
C VAL A 86 16.10 -14.69 -5.37
N ALA A 87 17.24 -13.99 -5.44
CA ALA A 87 17.39 -12.81 -6.28
C ALA A 87 17.13 -13.13 -7.75
N GLU A 88 17.72 -14.22 -8.25
CA GLU A 88 17.48 -14.71 -9.61
C GLU A 88 16.01 -15.12 -9.84
N ALA A 89 15.40 -15.83 -8.89
CA ALA A 89 14.02 -16.31 -9.01
C ALA A 89 12.98 -15.19 -9.15
N VAL A 90 13.23 -14.03 -8.52
CA VAL A 90 12.28 -12.91 -8.50
C VAL A 90 12.77 -11.67 -9.26
N ASN A 91 13.88 -11.80 -10.00
CA ASN A 91 14.58 -10.72 -10.69
C ASN A 91 14.91 -9.52 -9.78
N ALA A 92 15.30 -9.77 -8.53
CA ALA A 92 15.75 -8.74 -7.60
C ALA A 92 17.22 -8.38 -7.84
N ASP A 93 17.57 -7.10 -7.74
CA ASP A 93 18.97 -6.65 -7.80
C ASP A 93 19.74 -7.06 -6.54
N VAL A 94 19.05 -7.02 -5.39
CA VAL A 94 19.64 -7.37 -4.09
C VAL A 94 18.64 -8.19 -3.28
N ALA A 95 19.10 -9.34 -2.78
CA ALA A 95 18.37 -10.13 -1.79
C ALA A 95 19.22 -10.32 -0.54
N SER A 96 18.71 -9.89 0.60
CA SER A 96 19.39 -9.99 1.88
C SER A 96 18.55 -10.77 2.90
N PHE A 97 19.14 -11.80 3.47
CA PHE A 97 18.51 -12.64 4.50
C PHE A 97 19.21 -12.46 5.84
N GLY A 98 18.46 -12.49 6.94
CA GLY A 98 18.97 -12.35 8.30
C GLY A 98 18.22 -13.25 9.28
N GLY A 99 18.92 -13.67 10.33
CA GLY A 99 18.34 -14.54 11.35
C GLY A 99 17.93 -15.92 10.83
N LEU A 100 18.68 -16.46 9.86
CA LEU A 100 18.49 -17.81 9.34
C LEU A 100 18.82 -18.84 10.43
N ARG A 101 17.87 -19.70 10.74
CA ARG A 101 18.05 -20.81 11.68
C ARG A 101 17.11 -21.95 11.36
N THR A 102 17.44 -23.15 11.81
CA THR A 102 16.54 -24.30 11.75
C THR A 102 15.89 -24.53 13.10
N GLU A 103 14.57 -24.64 13.14
CA GLU A 103 13.81 -24.97 14.34
C GLU A 103 12.85 -26.13 14.04
N ARG A 104 13.02 -27.27 14.73
CA ARG A 104 12.12 -28.44 14.65
C ARG A 104 11.78 -28.88 13.20
N GLY A 105 12.77 -28.88 12.30
CA GLY A 105 12.57 -29.27 10.89
C GLY A 105 11.95 -28.19 10.00
N SER A 106 11.88 -26.95 10.48
CA SER A 106 11.51 -25.78 9.68
C SER A 106 12.69 -24.83 9.54
N LEU A 107 12.84 -24.24 8.36
CA LEU A 107 13.68 -23.06 8.18
C LEU A 107 12.93 -21.85 8.72
N VAL A 108 13.59 -21.08 9.58
CA VAL A 108 13.11 -19.80 10.09
C VAL A 108 14.01 -18.70 9.54
N ILE A 109 13.39 -17.70 8.93
CA ILE A 109 14.01 -16.51 8.38
C ILE A 109 13.53 -15.33 9.23
N GLY A 110 14.40 -14.77 10.05
CA GLY A 110 14.03 -13.64 10.91
C GLY A 110 13.68 -12.39 10.11
N LYS A 111 14.48 -12.08 9.07
CA LYS A 111 14.25 -10.96 8.16
C LYS A 111 14.70 -11.33 6.75
N ALA A 112 13.91 -10.94 5.74
CA ALA A 112 14.36 -10.85 4.36
C ALA A 112 14.06 -9.46 3.83
N ALA A 113 14.98 -8.88 3.08
CA ALA A 113 14.76 -7.63 2.36
C ALA A 113 15.26 -7.80 0.92
N LEU A 114 14.38 -7.47 -0.02
CA LEU A 114 14.56 -7.59 -1.46
C LEU A 114 14.41 -6.20 -2.08
N GLU A 115 15.36 -5.82 -2.92
CA GLU A 115 15.26 -4.63 -3.79
C GLU A 115 15.05 -5.13 -5.22
N GLY A 116 13.93 -4.73 -5.82
CA GLY A 116 13.52 -5.22 -7.13
C GLY A 116 14.32 -4.58 -8.25
N GLY A 117 14.81 -5.40 -9.18
CA GLY A 117 15.48 -4.92 -10.39
C GLY A 117 14.51 -4.45 -11.47
N ALA A 118 15.03 -4.07 -12.64
CA ALA A 118 14.22 -3.58 -13.76
C ALA A 118 13.11 -4.58 -14.18
N ASP A 119 13.42 -5.88 -14.17
CA ASP A 119 12.51 -6.96 -14.60
C ASP A 119 11.78 -7.67 -13.43
N SER A 120 11.74 -7.06 -12.24
CA SER A 120 10.91 -7.53 -11.13
C SER A 120 9.53 -6.86 -11.12
N PHE A 121 8.52 -7.53 -10.56
CA PHE A 121 7.16 -6.98 -10.41
C PHE A 121 7.01 -6.02 -9.20
N PHE A 122 8.03 -5.92 -8.35
CA PHE A 122 8.01 -5.10 -7.14
C PHE A 122 9.20 -4.14 -7.13
N GLU A 123 9.12 -3.07 -6.35
CA GLU A 123 10.26 -2.18 -6.10
C GLU A 123 11.03 -2.61 -4.85
N ARG A 124 10.29 -2.95 -3.80
CA ARG A 124 10.84 -3.39 -2.53
C ARG A 124 9.92 -4.40 -1.88
N ALA A 125 10.50 -5.44 -1.30
CA ALA A 125 9.78 -6.39 -0.46
C ALA A 125 10.55 -6.67 0.83
N GLU A 126 9.86 -6.64 1.95
CA GLU A 126 10.38 -6.98 3.26
C GLU A 126 9.52 -8.06 3.91
N LEU A 127 10.16 -9.11 4.40
CA LEU A 127 9.53 -10.19 5.14
C LEU A 127 10.12 -10.24 6.54
N ARG A 128 9.27 -10.46 7.54
CA ARG A 128 9.68 -10.72 8.93
C ARG A 128 9.09 -12.03 9.42
N SER A 129 9.93 -12.78 10.12
CA SER A 129 9.57 -14.06 10.73
C SER A 129 8.91 -15.03 9.74
N ALA A 130 9.57 -15.31 8.61
CA ALA A 130 9.09 -16.35 7.70
C ALA A 130 9.51 -17.74 8.19
N ARG A 131 8.60 -18.71 8.09
CA ARG A 131 8.78 -20.11 8.48
C ARG A 131 8.30 -20.99 7.36
N THR A 132 9.12 -21.96 6.98
CA THR A 132 8.78 -22.92 5.94
C THR A 132 9.42 -24.26 6.24
N LYS A 133 8.76 -25.34 5.84
CA LYS A 133 9.22 -26.70 6.12
C LYS A 133 10.48 -26.96 5.29
N MET A 134 11.51 -27.52 5.93
CA MET A 134 12.76 -27.85 5.25
C MET A 134 13.18 -29.25 5.68
N GLN A 135 13.09 -30.21 4.76
CA GLN A 135 13.55 -31.56 5.03
C GLN A 135 15.08 -31.62 5.07
N LEU A 136 15.61 -32.60 5.78
CA LEU A 136 17.04 -32.72 6.06
C LEU A 136 17.90 -32.81 4.77
N LEU A 137 17.34 -33.30 3.67
CA LEU A 137 18.03 -33.48 2.38
C LEU A 137 17.64 -32.43 1.32
N ASP A 138 16.69 -31.53 1.61
CA ASP A 138 16.27 -30.47 0.69
C ASP A 138 17.45 -29.54 0.39
N GLY A 139 17.68 -29.19 -0.87
CA GLY A 139 18.82 -28.38 -1.33
C GLY A 139 20.16 -29.10 -1.42
N VAL A 140 20.23 -30.42 -1.12
CA VAL A 140 21.47 -31.22 -1.27
C VAL A 140 21.32 -32.31 -2.34
N THR A 141 20.14 -32.92 -2.45
CA THR A 141 19.88 -33.99 -3.45
C THR A 141 18.62 -33.77 -4.29
N ARG A 142 17.76 -32.81 -3.90
CA ARG A 142 16.49 -32.46 -4.54
C ARG A 142 16.21 -30.96 -4.38
N GLY A 143 15.41 -30.40 -5.30
CA GLY A 143 14.81 -29.07 -5.12
C GLY A 143 14.01 -28.98 -3.82
N TRP A 144 13.97 -27.82 -3.19
CA TRP A 144 13.28 -27.56 -1.94
C TRP A 144 11.79 -27.33 -2.19
N ASN A 145 10.95 -28.20 -1.63
CA ASN A 145 9.50 -28.02 -1.60
C ASN A 145 9.06 -27.61 -0.19
N GLY A 146 8.76 -26.33 0.00
CA GLY A 146 8.40 -25.76 1.28
C GLY A 146 7.01 -26.17 1.78
N GLU A 147 6.17 -26.78 0.92
CA GLU A 147 4.73 -27.01 1.10
C GLU A 147 3.97 -25.72 1.44
N GLU A 148 4.13 -25.19 2.66
CA GLU A 148 3.53 -23.96 3.15
C GLU A 148 4.59 -23.01 3.71
N ILE A 149 4.56 -21.75 3.27
CA ILE A 149 5.35 -20.65 3.83
C ILE A 149 4.44 -19.81 4.72
N ASN A 150 4.76 -19.72 6.00
CA ASN A 150 4.07 -18.85 6.96
C ASN A 150 4.91 -17.62 7.24
N VAL A 151 4.35 -16.43 7.08
CA VAL A 151 5.04 -15.15 7.28
C VAL A 151 4.26 -14.34 8.30
N GLU A 152 4.94 -13.77 9.28
CA GLU A 152 4.28 -12.91 10.27
C GLU A 152 3.94 -11.55 9.67
N GLN A 153 4.92 -10.90 9.02
CA GLN A 153 4.73 -9.61 8.37
C GLN A 153 5.35 -9.58 6.98
N LEU A 154 4.57 -9.10 6.01
CA LEU A 154 5.01 -8.78 4.65
C LEU A 154 4.75 -7.30 4.39
N LYS A 155 5.76 -6.60 3.88
CA LYS A 155 5.59 -5.28 3.27
C LYS A 155 6.12 -5.33 1.86
N ILE A 156 5.29 -5.01 0.87
CA ILE A 156 5.66 -5.05 -0.53
C ILE A 156 5.13 -3.81 -1.26
N ARG A 157 6.02 -3.16 -2.00
CA ARG A 157 5.66 -2.12 -2.95
C ARG A 157 5.67 -2.72 -4.35
N VAL A 158 4.51 -2.80 -4.98
CA VAL A 158 4.32 -3.39 -6.30
C VAL A 158 4.47 -2.30 -7.35
N LYS A 159 5.10 -2.62 -8.49
CA LYS A 159 5.18 -1.70 -9.62
C LYS A 159 3.78 -1.51 -10.22
N ALA A 160 3.40 -0.25 -10.42
CA ALA A 160 2.08 0.11 -10.94
C ALA A 160 2.03 0.23 -12.47
N GLY A 161 3.13 -0.10 -13.15
CA GLY A 161 3.32 -0.07 -14.60
C GLY A 161 4.80 -0.12 -14.94
N ALA A 162 5.16 0.26 -16.16
CA ALA A 162 6.55 0.40 -16.60
C ALA A 162 6.68 1.49 -17.67
N ASP A 163 7.92 1.81 -18.05
CA ASP A 163 8.19 2.79 -19.12
C ASP A 163 7.88 2.25 -20.53
N SER A 164 7.75 0.93 -20.69
CA SER A 164 7.43 0.26 -21.96
C SER A 164 6.69 -1.05 -21.76
N ASP A 165 5.91 -1.49 -22.75
CA ASP A 165 5.12 -2.73 -22.66
C ASP A 165 6.01 -3.96 -22.55
N GLU A 166 7.18 -3.94 -23.19
CA GLU A 166 8.17 -5.01 -23.09
C GLU A 166 8.72 -5.13 -21.66
N ALA A 167 9.03 -4.00 -21.02
CA ALA A 167 9.48 -3.99 -19.63
C ALA A 167 8.36 -4.45 -18.69
N ALA A 168 7.12 -4.01 -18.91
CA ALA A 168 5.96 -4.46 -18.14
C ALA A 168 5.74 -5.98 -18.26
N ALA A 169 5.82 -6.53 -19.48
CA ALA A 169 5.69 -7.95 -19.72
C ALA A 169 6.80 -8.77 -19.06
N ARG A 170 8.05 -8.30 -19.06
CA ARG A 170 9.16 -8.96 -18.34
C ARG A 170 8.96 -8.91 -16.83
N ALA A 171 8.65 -7.73 -16.28
CA ALA A 171 8.40 -7.53 -14.86
C ALA A 171 7.25 -8.41 -14.35
N PHE A 172 6.13 -8.40 -15.05
CA PHE A 172 4.95 -9.20 -14.69
C PHE A 172 5.19 -10.69 -14.92
N GLY A 173 5.93 -11.05 -15.98
CA GLY A 173 6.34 -12.42 -16.30
C GLY A 173 7.13 -13.12 -15.18
N ALA A 174 7.85 -12.35 -14.35
CA ALA A 174 8.60 -12.87 -13.20
C ALA A 174 7.72 -13.62 -12.18
N LEU A 175 6.42 -13.31 -12.12
CA LEU A 175 5.47 -14.02 -11.24
C LEU A 175 5.22 -15.48 -11.64
N PHE A 176 5.54 -15.84 -12.88
CA PHE A 176 5.24 -17.16 -13.46
C PHE A 176 6.50 -18.00 -13.73
N PHE A 177 7.66 -17.57 -13.24
CA PHE A 177 8.91 -18.30 -13.41
C PHE A 177 8.95 -19.56 -12.52
N ASP A 178 9.06 -20.74 -13.13
CA ASP A 178 9.34 -21.99 -12.42
C ASP A 178 10.85 -22.22 -12.41
N THR A 179 11.50 -21.96 -11.28
CA THR A 179 12.93 -22.23 -11.12
C THR A 179 13.25 -23.72 -10.97
N GLY A 180 12.24 -24.59 -10.78
CA GLY A 180 12.39 -26.02 -10.52
C GLY A 180 13.08 -26.37 -9.19
N GLN A 181 13.82 -25.43 -8.60
CA GLN A 181 14.61 -25.57 -7.38
C GLN A 181 13.82 -25.21 -6.12
N TYR A 182 12.87 -24.28 -6.20
CA TYR A 182 12.04 -23.87 -5.07
C TYR A 182 10.56 -23.90 -5.45
N ARG A 183 9.78 -24.71 -4.74
CA ARG A 183 8.33 -24.80 -4.95
C ARG A 183 7.62 -24.67 -3.61
N PHE A 184 6.51 -23.94 -3.60
CA PHE A 184 5.60 -23.85 -2.47
C PHE A 184 4.17 -23.99 -2.97
N ALA A 185 3.34 -24.69 -2.21
CA ALA A 185 1.93 -24.91 -2.55
C ALA A 185 1.03 -23.81 -1.97
N ARG A 186 1.49 -23.12 -0.92
CA ARG A 186 0.74 -22.05 -0.28
C ARG A 186 1.67 -21.08 0.45
N MET A 187 1.33 -19.79 0.44
CA MET A 187 1.91 -18.80 1.35
C MET A 187 0.79 -18.19 2.20
N LYS A 188 1.01 -18.07 3.50
CA LYS A 188 0.13 -17.39 4.45
C LYS A 188 0.89 -16.26 5.11
N VAL A 189 0.26 -15.10 5.18
CA VAL A 189 0.80 -13.91 5.85
C VAL A 189 -0.22 -13.41 6.85
N GLU A 190 0.20 -13.21 8.11
CA GLU A 190 -0.69 -12.72 9.16
C GLU A 190 -0.93 -11.20 9.08
N SER A 191 0.08 -10.41 8.71
CA SER A 191 -0.09 -8.99 8.37
C SER A 191 0.66 -8.65 7.07
N ALA A 192 -0.11 -8.35 6.03
CA ALA A 192 0.38 -7.91 4.73
C ALA A 192 0.10 -6.42 4.54
N HIS A 193 1.13 -5.71 4.09
CA HIS A 193 1.08 -4.34 3.61
C HIS A 193 1.49 -4.35 2.14
N VAL A 194 0.55 -4.03 1.25
CA VAL A 194 0.77 -3.93 -0.19
C VAL A 194 0.51 -2.49 -0.58
N ASP A 195 1.47 -1.82 -1.21
CA ASP A 195 1.28 -0.48 -1.75
C ASP A 195 1.69 -0.40 -3.22
N TRP A 196 0.99 0.43 -3.99
CA TRP A 196 1.23 0.67 -5.40
C TRP A 196 0.98 2.14 -5.76
N GLY A 197 1.42 2.53 -6.95
CA GLY A 197 1.25 3.86 -7.52
C GLY A 197 2.47 4.76 -7.30
N TYR A 198 2.64 5.70 -8.22
CA TYR A 198 3.76 6.66 -8.28
C TYR A 198 3.36 8.09 -7.89
N SER A 199 2.06 8.38 -7.79
CA SER A 199 1.49 9.69 -7.47
C SER A 199 0.30 9.58 -6.52
N GLU A 200 -0.14 10.70 -5.96
CA GLU A 200 -1.34 10.70 -5.10
C GLU A 200 -2.62 10.26 -5.84
N ALA A 201 -2.69 10.47 -7.16
CA ALA A 201 -3.85 10.13 -7.98
C ALA A 201 -3.95 8.63 -8.31
N ASN A 202 -2.81 7.93 -8.35
CA ASN A 202 -2.78 6.50 -8.70
C ASN A 202 -2.35 5.59 -7.54
N ARG A 203 -2.02 6.16 -6.36
CA ARG A 203 -1.69 5.37 -5.17
C ARG A 203 -2.88 4.57 -4.66
N GLY A 204 -2.60 3.35 -4.26
CA GLY A 204 -3.52 2.53 -3.49
C GLY A 204 -2.76 1.61 -2.55
N SER A 205 -3.48 1.04 -1.59
CA SER A 205 -2.87 0.16 -0.60
C SER A 205 -3.83 -0.82 0.04
N ILE A 206 -3.25 -1.93 0.51
CA ILE A 206 -3.82 -2.87 1.46
C ILE A 206 -2.92 -2.84 2.70
N VAL A 207 -3.50 -2.67 3.87
CA VAL A 207 -2.76 -2.48 5.12
C VAL A 207 -3.27 -3.42 6.20
N ASP A 208 -2.36 -4.12 6.88
CA ASP A 208 -2.63 -5.03 8.01
C ASP A 208 -3.66 -6.12 7.68
N SER A 209 -3.60 -6.66 6.45
CA SER A 209 -4.52 -7.71 6.01
C SER A 209 -3.88 -9.10 6.11
N LYS A 210 -4.66 -10.11 6.47
CA LYS A 210 -4.22 -11.51 6.31
C LYS A 210 -4.26 -11.86 4.84
N MET A 211 -3.15 -12.37 4.32
CA MET A 211 -3.01 -12.73 2.91
C MET A 211 -2.76 -14.23 2.77
N VAL A 212 -3.48 -14.89 1.87
CA VAL A 212 -3.23 -16.27 1.46
C VAL A 212 -2.99 -16.30 -0.04
N VAL A 213 -1.89 -16.91 -0.46
CA VAL A 213 -1.51 -17.08 -1.87
C VAL A 213 -1.46 -18.57 -2.18
N GLU A 214 -2.12 -18.97 -3.26
CA GLU A 214 -2.20 -20.35 -3.73
C GLU A 214 -2.02 -20.41 -5.25
N PRO A 215 -1.34 -21.43 -5.80
CA PRO A 215 -1.37 -21.68 -7.23
C PRO A 215 -2.79 -21.93 -7.72
N ASP A 216 -3.16 -21.32 -8.84
CA ASP A 216 -4.44 -21.54 -9.52
C ASP A 216 -4.20 -21.64 -11.03
N GLY A 217 -4.18 -22.87 -11.55
CA GLY A 217 -3.80 -23.15 -12.94
C GLY A 217 -2.35 -22.75 -13.24
N ASP A 218 -2.17 -21.83 -14.19
CA ASP A 218 -0.89 -21.24 -14.57
C ASP A 218 -0.61 -19.89 -13.87
N GLY A 219 -1.45 -19.51 -12.90
CA GLY A 219 -1.33 -18.27 -12.15
C GLY A 219 -1.51 -18.45 -10.64
N TRP A 220 -1.92 -17.37 -9.99
CA TRP A 220 -2.03 -17.30 -8.54
C TRP A 220 -3.40 -16.78 -8.11
N LYS A 221 -3.96 -17.42 -7.09
CA LYS A 221 -5.09 -16.89 -6.33
C LYS A 221 -4.57 -16.27 -5.04
N VAL A 222 -4.91 -15.01 -4.82
CA VAL A 222 -4.57 -14.25 -3.62
C VAL A 222 -5.85 -13.83 -2.92
N VAL A 223 -5.97 -14.15 -1.63
CA VAL A 223 -7.12 -13.80 -0.80
C VAL A 223 -6.67 -12.95 0.37
N PHE A 224 -7.28 -11.78 0.52
CA PHE A 224 -7.09 -10.86 1.63
C PHE A 224 -8.32 -10.88 2.55
N THR A 225 -8.08 -10.88 3.86
CA THR A 225 -9.13 -10.84 4.90
C THR A 225 -8.68 -10.00 6.09
N GLY A 226 -9.56 -9.12 6.60
CA GLY A 226 -9.20 -8.14 7.61
C GLY A 226 -8.27 -7.05 7.08
N GLY A 227 -7.85 -6.13 7.95
CA GLY A 227 -7.08 -4.95 7.54
C GLY A 227 -7.93 -3.94 6.77
N THR A 228 -7.29 -3.08 5.99
CA THR A 228 -7.96 -2.02 5.23
C THR A 228 -7.48 -1.92 3.78
N PHE A 229 -8.38 -1.52 2.89
CA PHE A 229 -8.16 -1.19 1.50
C PHE A 229 -8.32 0.32 1.28
N SER A 230 -7.45 0.89 0.45
CA SER A 230 -7.50 2.29 0.03
C SER A 230 -7.22 2.45 -1.46
N GLN A 231 -8.10 3.15 -2.17
CA GLN A 231 -7.90 3.57 -3.57
C GLN A 231 -8.75 4.81 -3.87
N ASN A 232 -8.16 5.87 -4.45
CA ASN A 232 -8.87 7.12 -4.74
C ASN A 232 -9.64 7.62 -3.48
N TRP A 233 -10.88 8.11 -3.54
CA TRP A 233 -11.61 8.55 -2.35
C TRP A 233 -12.10 7.40 -1.45
N LEU A 234 -12.05 6.14 -1.92
CA LEU A 234 -12.34 4.95 -1.12
C LEU A 234 -11.18 4.66 -0.16
N GLN A 235 -11.11 5.42 0.94
CA GLN A 235 -10.00 5.39 1.88
C GLN A 235 -10.33 4.60 3.15
N ARG A 236 -9.44 3.68 3.53
CA ARG A 236 -9.47 2.89 4.78
C ARG A 236 -10.76 2.09 4.96
N LEU A 237 -11.22 1.41 3.90
CA LEU A 237 -12.33 0.47 3.98
C LEU A 237 -11.84 -0.85 4.59
N GLY A 238 -12.51 -1.36 5.62
CA GLY A 238 -12.22 -2.67 6.19
C GLY A 238 -12.46 -3.80 5.19
N ILE A 239 -11.52 -4.73 5.07
CA ILE A 239 -11.65 -5.86 4.12
C ILE A 239 -12.37 -7.00 4.81
N GLU A 240 -13.60 -7.32 4.39
CA GLU A 240 -14.24 -8.57 4.78
C GLU A 240 -13.65 -9.73 3.97
N ARG A 241 -13.59 -9.53 2.65
CA ARG A 241 -13.00 -10.47 1.71
C ARG A 241 -12.58 -9.73 0.44
N LEU A 242 -11.35 -9.94 -0.01
CA LEU A 242 -10.87 -9.47 -1.30
C LEU A 242 -10.12 -10.61 -1.99
N GLU A 243 -10.66 -11.09 -3.11
CA GLU A 243 -10.13 -12.20 -3.89
C GLU A 243 -9.59 -11.69 -5.22
N VAL A 244 -8.33 -12.04 -5.50
CA VAL A 244 -7.56 -11.57 -6.64
C VAL A 244 -6.98 -12.77 -7.37
N ALA A 245 -7.26 -12.88 -8.66
CA ALA A 245 -6.65 -13.85 -9.57
C ALA A 245 -5.56 -13.15 -10.40
N ILE A 246 -4.35 -13.65 -10.33
CA ILE A 246 -3.19 -13.15 -11.09
C ILE A 246 -2.92 -14.16 -12.21
N ARG A 247 -3.14 -13.77 -13.46
CA ARG A 247 -2.90 -14.59 -14.66
C ARG A 247 -1.97 -13.86 -15.62
N ARG A 248 -1.51 -14.51 -16.68
CA ARG A 248 -0.59 -13.90 -17.66
C ARG A 248 -1.16 -12.67 -18.36
N GLU A 249 -2.48 -12.58 -18.46
CA GLU A 249 -3.17 -11.45 -19.08
C GLU A 249 -3.26 -10.22 -18.16
N GLY A 250 -3.07 -10.40 -16.85
CA GLY A 250 -3.17 -9.34 -15.85
C GLY A 250 -3.73 -9.79 -14.51
N VAL A 251 -4.25 -8.84 -13.75
CA VAL A 251 -4.81 -9.04 -12.41
C VAL A 251 -6.33 -8.84 -12.44
N GLU A 252 -7.08 -9.80 -11.94
CA GLU A 252 -8.54 -9.76 -11.85
C GLU A 252 -8.96 -9.81 -10.38
N ILE A 253 -9.63 -8.76 -9.91
CA ILE A 253 -10.36 -8.76 -8.66
C ILE A 253 -11.71 -9.40 -8.92
N THR A 254 -11.83 -10.68 -8.56
CA THR A 254 -13.05 -11.47 -8.79
C THR A 254 -14.14 -11.11 -7.79
N GLU A 255 -13.74 -10.71 -6.59
CA GLU A 255 -14.66 -10.32 -5.51
C GLU A 255 -13.96 -9.36 -4.55
N ALA A 256 -14.54 -8.20 -4.33
CA ALA A 256 -14.19 -7.32 -3.22
C ALA A 256 -15.45 -7.04 -2.39
N ARG A 257 -15.39 -7.35 -1.10
CA ARG A 257 -16.40 -7.00 -0.08
C ARG A 257 -15.72 -6.22 1.02
N LEU A 258 -16.06 -4.94 1.11
CA LEU A 258 -15.42 -3.98 2.01
C LEU A 258 -16.49 -3.27 2.85
N THR A 259 -16.09 -2.77 4.02
CA THR A 259 -16.98 -2.08 4.96
C THR A 259 -16.36 -0.86 5.60
N LYS A 260 -17.18 0.10 6.01
CA LYS A 260 -16.75 1.24 6.84
C LYS A 260 -17.92 1.71 7.68
N GLY A 261 -17.80 1.55 9.00
CA GLY A 261 -18.94 1.75 9.90
C GLY A 261 -20.08 0.79 9.53
N SER A 262 -21.26 1.33 9.24
CA SER A 262 -22.43 0.59 8.75
C SER A 262 -22.47 0.43 7.23
N GLY A 263 -21.61 1.15 6.50
CA GLY A 263 -21.61 1.17 5.04
C GLY A 263 -20.85 -0.01 4.44
N THR A 264 -21.27 -0.42 3.25
CA THR A 264 -20.69 -1.55 2.52
C THR A 264 -20.32 -1.15 1.09
N VAL A 265 -19.26 -1.75 0.55
CA VAL A 265 -18.81 -1.57 -0.83
C VAL A 265 -18.52 -2.95 -1.42
N GLN A 266 -19.04 -3.20 -2.62
CA GLN A 266 -18.79 -4.43 -3.36
C GLN A 266 -18.39 -4.13 -4.79
N PHE A 267 -17.32 -4.76 -5.30
CA PHE A 267 -16.92 -4.56 -6.68
C PHE A 267 -16.13 -5.73 -7.26
N SER A 268 -15.99 -5.69 -8.58
CA SER A 268 -15.05 -6.51 -9.36
C SER A 268 -14.29 -5.61 -10.33
N ALA A 269 -13.04 -5.98 -10.65
CA ALA A 269 -12.20 -5.19 -11.54
C ALA A 269 -11.16 -6.05 -12.26
N LYS A 270 -10.68 -5.55 -13.40
CA LYS A 270 -9.58 -6.11 -14.19
C LYS A 270 -8.52 -5.04 -14.39
N ILE A 271 -7.27 -5.46 -14.29
CA ILE A 271 -6.09 -4.63 -14.41
C ILE A 271 -5.18 -5.31 -15.44
N GLY A 272 -4.89 -4.62 -16.55
CA GLY A 272 -4.03 -5.17 -17.61
C GLY A 272 -2.55 -5.27 -17.21
N GLY A 273 -1.75 -6.03 -17.97
CA GLY A 273 -0.31 -6.20 -17.72
C GLY A 273 0.65 -5.25 -18.47
N GLY A 274 0.14 -4.19 -19.12
CA GLY A 274 0.94 -3.29 -19.98
C GLY A 274 1.74 -2.21 -19.24
N ALA A 275 2.45 -1.35 -19.98
CA ALA A 275 3.20 -0.20 -19.45
C ALA A 275 2.31 0.77 -18.65
N VAL A 276 1.10 0.97 -19.17
CA VAL A 276 0.02 1.77 -18.59
C VAL A 276 -1.16 0.83 -18.36
N PRO A 277 -1.16 0.06 -17.25
CA PRO A 277 -2.22 -0.92 -16.96
C PRO A 277 -3.60 -0.28 -16.99
N ALA A 278 -4.45 -0.66 -17.95
CA ALA A 278 -5.85 -0.25 -17.96
C ALA A 278 -6.58 -0.90 -16.78
N VAL A 279 -7.31 -0.10 -16.02
CA VAL A 279 -8.18 -0.56 -14.92
C VAL A 279 -9.62 -0.43 -15.39
N GLU A 280 -10.37 -1.53 -15.33
CA GLU A 280 -11.79 -1.56 -15.67
C GLU A 280 -12.55 -2.35 -14.62
N GLY A 281 -13.60 -1.77 -14.07
CA GLY A 281 -14.40 -2.45 -13.06
C GLY A 281 -15.74 -1.80 -12.83
N ALA A 282 -16.55 -2.45 -12.01
CA ALA A 282 -17.82 -1.91 -11.57
C ALA A 282 -18.18 -2.48 -10.20
N GLY A 283 -18.99 -1.72 -9.48
CA GLY A 283 -19.42 -2.06 -8.15
C GLY A 283 -20.58 -1.24 -7.66
N THR A 284 -20.98 -1.52 -6.43
CA THR A 284 -22.06 -0.85 -5.73
C THR A 284 -21.60 -0.50 -4.32
N PHE A 285 -22.16 0.55 -3.75
CA PHE A 285 -21.99 0.88 -2.35
C PHE A 285 -23.34 1.21 -1.72
N ALA A 286 -23.47 0.92 -0.43
CA ALA A 286 -24.69 1.15 0.32
C ALA A 286 -24.38 1.78 1.67
N SER A 287 -25.17 2.80 2.02
CA SER A 287 -25.15 3.51 3.30
C SER A 287 -23.73 3.95 3.71
N LEU A 288 -22.98 4.50 2.75
CA LEU A 288 -21.68 5.08 3.02
C LEU A 288 -21.84 6.48 3.64
N ARG A 289 -21.24 6.67 4.80
CA ARG A 289 -21.24 7.95 5.49
C ARG A 289 -20.35 8.96 4.77
N ILE A 290 -20.90 10.10 4.37
CA ILE A 290 -20.15 11.15 3.67
C ILE A 290 -18.99 11.65 4.54
N GLU A 291 -19.21 11.76 5.86
CA GLU A 291 -18.24 12.31 6.81
C GLU A 291 -16.94 11.49 6.86
N ASP A 292 -17.01 10.22 6.48
CA ASP A 292 -15.87 9.31 6.49
C ASP A 292 -14.87 9.56 5.35
N PHE A 293 -15.26 10.33 4.34
CA PHE A 293 -14.49 10.58 3.11
C PHE A 293 -14.18 12.04 2.83
N ILE A 294 -14.76 12.97 3.60
CA ILE A 294 -14.46 14.41 3.53
C ILE A 294 -13.52 14.84 4.66
N ASP A 295 -12.79 15.94 4.45
CA ASP A 295 -11.99 16.55 5.51
C ASP A 295 -12.88 16.99 6.69
N SER A 296 -12.29 16.98 7.88
CA SER A 296 -12.85 17.45 9.13
C SER A 296 -13.51 18.83 9.05
N ASP A 297 -12.94 19.77 8.28
CA ASP A 297 -13.51 21.11 8.10
C ASP A 297 -14.87 21.05 7.38
N PHE A 298 -15.00 20.16 6.38
CA PHE A 298 -16.23 19.99 5.60
C PHE A 298 -17.35 19.28 6.37
N ARG A 299 -17.01 18.47 7.39
CA ARG A 299 -18.00 17.78 8.24
C ARG A 299 -18.93 18.73 8.99
N THR A 300 -18.54 20.00 9.11
CA THR A 300 -19.38 21.02 9.74
C THR A 300 -20.44 21.61 8.80
N TYR A 301 -20.37 21.28 7.50
CA TYR A 301 -21.27 21.77 6.45
C TYR A 301 -22.10 20.67 5.78
N LEU A 302 -21.54 19.46 5.68
CA LEU A 302 -22.14 18.32 4.98
C LEU A 302 -22.06 17.02 5.81
N GLY A 303 -23.11 16.20 5.73
CA GLY A 303 -23.10 14.85 6.30
C GLY A 303 -24.22 13.98 5.72
N GLY A 304 -24.38 12.78 6.28
CA GLY A 304 -25.40 11.81 5.87
C GLY A 304 -24.84 10.57 5.19
N ASP A 305 -25.71 9.84 4.50
CA ASP A 305 -25.48 8.48 3.99
C ASP A 305 -25.84 8.42 2.50
N LEU A 306 -24.97 7.78 1.72
CA LEU A 306 -25.14 7.61 0.27
C LEU A 306 -25.08 6.13 -0.13
N SER A 307 -25.94 5.78 -1.09
CA SER A 307 -25.89 4.52 -1.82
C SER A 307 -25.85 4.79 -3.31
N GLY A 308 -25.31 3.86 -4.08
CA GLY A 308 -25.21 4.01 -5.53
C GLY A 308 -24.34 2.95 -6.20
N ASP A 309 -24.23 3.10 -7.51
CA ASP A 309 -23.40 2.27 -8.36
C ASP A 309 -22.18 3.06 -8.82
N PHE A 310 -21.09 2.37 -9.12
CA PHE A 310 -19.90 3.01 -9.66
C PHE A 310 -19.17 2.13 -10.67
N LYS A 311 -18.44 2.80 -11.56
CA LYS A 311 -17.48 2.22 -12.49
C LYS A 311 -16.08 2.65 -12.11
N ILE A 312 -15.14 1.73 -12.29
CA ILE A 312 -13.71 1.95 -12.08
C ILE A 312 -13.07 2.01 -13.46
N GLY A 313 -12.26 3.03 -13.69
CA GLY A 313 -11.58 3.30 -14.96
C GLY A 313 -10.15 3.78 -14.77
N GLY A 314 -9.51 4.14 -15.89
CA GLY A 314 -8.20 4.81 -15.89
C GLY A 314 -7.03 3.83 -15.83
N SER A 315 -5.95 4.24 -15.15
CA SER A 315 -4.73 3.43 -15.07
C SER A 315 -3.91 3.71 -13.81
N THR A 316 -3.28 2.65 -13.29
CA THR A 316 -2.33 2.74 -12.17
C THR A 316 -1.01 3.44 -12.52
N ASN A 317 -0.71 3.65 -13.80
CA ASN A 317 0.48 4.37 -14.28
C ASN A 317 0.16 5.48 -15.29
N SER A 318 -0.92 6.23 -15.03
CA SER A 318 -1.25 7.45 -15.77
C SER A 318 -1.32 8.67 -14.86
N GLN A 319 -1.28 9.87 -15.45
CA GLN A 319 -1.50 11.12 -14.73
C GLN A 319 -2.94 11.24 -14.20
N GLU A 320 -3.91 10.72 -14.94
CA GLU A 320 -5.32 10.68 -14.52
C GLU A 320 -5.55 9.70 -13.36
N GLY A 321 -4.69 8.69 -13.22
CA GLY A 321 -4.78 7.69 -12.16
C GLY A 321 -6.00 6.79 -12.30
N VAL A 322 -6.45 6.23 -11.17
CA VAL A 322 -7.62 5.35 -11.13
C VAL A 322 -8.87 6.20 -10.96
N ALA A 323 -9.71 6.23 -11.99
CA ALA A 323 -10.93 7.00 -12.02
C ALA A 323 -12.09 6.23 -11.39
N LEU A 324 -12.99 6.96 -10.71
CA LEU A 324 -14.26 6.44 -10.21
C LEU A 324 -15.40 7.31 -10.75
N ASP A 325 -16.34 6.69 -11.43
CA ASP A 325 -17.56 7.30 -11.97
C ASP A 325 -18.76 6.69 -11.27
N CYS A 326 -19.49 7.49 -10.48
CA CYS A 326 -20.53 7.05 -9.58
C CYS A 326 -21.88 7.64 -10.00
N SER A 327 -22.91 6.80 -10.02
CA SER A 327 -24.30 7.20 -10.18
C SER A 327 -25.00 7.04 -8.83
N ILE A 328 -25.38 8.16 -8.23
CA ILE A 328 -25.95 8.18 -6.88
C ILE A 328 -27.44 8.46 -6.98
N VAL A 329 -28.21 7.62 -6.30
CA VAL A 329 -29.66 7.74 -6.17
C VAL A 329 -29.96 7.63 -4.69
N LEU A 330 -30.55 8.67 -4.11
CA LEU A 330 -30.91 8.64 -2.69
C LEU A 330 -32.01 7.60 -2.47
N ALA A 331 -31.62 6.44 -1.93
CA ALA A 331 -32.49 5.32 -1.64
C ALA A 331 -33.26 5.55 -0.32
N GLU A 332 -34.17 4.63 0.03
CA GLU A 332 -34.88 4.67 1.30
C GLU A 332 -33.89 4.51 2.47
N GLY A 333 -33.72 5.57 3.27
CA GLY A 333 -32.77 5.62 4.39
C GLY A 333 -31.53 6.46 4.09
N ASP A 334 -31.21 6.72 2.83
CA ASP A 334 -30.14 7.65 2.45
C ASP A 334 -30.56 9.09 2.70
N THR A 335 -29.62 9.90 3.16
CA THR A 335 -29.87 11.32 3.42
C THR A 335 -28.63 12.13 3.13
N ILE A 336 -28.82 13.34 2.60
CA ILE A 336 -27.77 14.37 2.59
C ILE A 336 -28.21 15.49 3.53
N GLU A 337 -27.40 15.75 4.54
CA GLU A 337 -27.63 16.77 5.54
C GLU A 337 -26.75 17.99 5.25
N LEU A 338 -27.39 19.15 5.02
CA LEU A 338 -26.74 20.43 4.88
C LEU A 338 -26.95 21.26 6.16
N TYR A 339 -25.86 21.79 6.71
CA TYR A 339 -25.87 22.52 8.00
C TYR A 339 -25.81 24.06 7.83
N ASP A 340 -26.39 24.78 8.80
CA ASP A 340 -26.49 26.26 8.94
C ASP A 340 -25.22 27.07 8.65
N ARG A 341 -24.03 26.46 8.73
CA ARG A 341 -22.76 27.18 8.71
C ARG A 341 -22.44 27.81 7.35
N ILE A 342 -23.15 27.45 6.30
CA ILE A 342 -23.07 28.13 5.01
C ILE A 342 -23.77 29.49 5.12
N SER A 343 -23.03 30.58 4.89
CA SER A 343 -23.52 31.97 5.03
C SER A 343 -24.86 32.23 4.34
N LEU A 344 -25.09 31.59 3.20
CA LEU A 344 -26.35 31.65 2.45
C LEU A 344 -27.53 31.05 3.23
N PHE A 345 -27.39 29.85 3.80
CA PHE A 345 -28.48 29.23 4.58
C PHE A 345 -28.80 30.01 5.85
N ARG A 346 -27.79 30.65 6.46
CA ARG A 346 -28.01 31.59 7.55
C ARG A 346 -28.80 32.81 7.10
N ALA A 347 -28.48 33.38 5.94
CA ALA A 347 -29.22 34.52 5.38
C ALA A 347 -30.68 34.16 5.05
N ILE A 348 -30.91 33.03 4.40
CA ILE A 348 -32.26 32.52 4.10
C ILE A 348 -33.03 32.29 5.40
N SER A 349 -32.42 31.63 6.40
CA SER A 349 -33.04 31.37 7.71
C SER A 349 -33.38 32.64 8.50
N ALA A 350 -32.65 33.74 8.30
CA ALA A 350 -32.91 35.01 8.97
C ALA A 350 -34.14 35.73 8.39
N VAL A 351 -34.40 35.54 7.09
CA VAL A 351 -35.52 36.15 6.36
C VAL A 351 -36.76 35.26 6.44
N ASP A 352 -36.58 33.94 6.45
CA ASP A 352 -37.66 32.96 6.55
C ASP A 352 -38.39 33.04 7.92
N ARG A 353 -39.72 32.97 7.88
CA ARG A 353 -40.58 32.96 9.06
C ARG A 353 -40.45 31.66 9.85
N LEU A 354 -40.23 30.53 9.17
CA LEU A 354 -40.24 29.19 9.78
C LEU A 354 -38.85 28.74 10.27
N ARG A 355 -37.78 29.44 9.87
CA ARG A 355 -36.38 29.07 10.13
C ARG A 355 -36.06 27.64 9.66
N SER A 356 -36.71 27.22 8.58
CA SER A 356 -36.66 25.84 8.07
C SER A 356 -35.30 25.43 7.52
N TYR A 357 -34.39 26.40 7.32
CA TYR A 357 -33.12 26.23 6.63
C TYR A 357 -31.90 26.12 7.55
N LYS A 358 -32.10 25.92 8.87
CA LYS A 358 -31.00 25.67 9.82
C LYS A 358 -30.31 24.32 9.60
N LYS A 359 -31.09 23.32 9.21
CA LYS A 359 -30.62 22.00 8.82
C LYS A 359 -31.56 21.48 7.75
N VAL A 360 -31.04 21.31 6.55
CA VAL A 360 -31.82 20.81 5.42
C VAL A 360 -31.45 19.35 5.21
N ARG A 361 -32.45 18.48 5.15
CA ARG A 361 -32.28 17.07 4.83
C ARG A 361 -32.85 16.82 3.45
N LEU A 362 -31.97 16.47 2.53
CA LEU A 362 -32.31 16.00 1.20
C LEU A 362 -32.49 14.48 1.30
N THR A 363 -33.66 13.99 0.93
CA THR A 363 -34.04 12.58 1.12
C THR A 363 -34.40 11.89 -0.19
N ARG A 364 -34.34 12.62 -1.30
CA ARG A 364 -34.64 12.12 -2.64
C ARG A 364 -33.79 12.88 -3.66
N GLY A 365 -33.55 12.23 -4.80
CA GLY A 365 -32.84 12.83 -5.90
C GLY A 365 -31.67 11.98 -6.40
N THR A 366 -30.99 12.53 -7.39
CA THR A 366 -29.86 11.88 -8.06
C THR A 366 -28.75 12.88 -8.34
N PHE A 367 -27.55 12.37 -8.51
CA PHE A 367 -26.42 13.10 -9.10
C PHE A 367 -25.35 12.12 -9.60
N HIS A 368 -24.52 12.60 -10.51
CA HIS A 368 -23.36 11.86 -11.00
C HIS A 368 -22.09 12.43 -10.41
N LEU A 369 -21.23 11.57 -9.84
CA LEU A 369 -19.96 11.95 -9.22
C LEU A 369 -18.81 11.25 -9.97
N ALA A 370 -17.94 12.01 -10.61
CA ALA A 370 -16.76 11.50 -11.28
C ALA A 370 -15.49 12.04 -10.63
N THR A 371 -14.51 11.17 -10.37
CA THR A 371 -13.21 11.55 -9.81
C THR A 371 -12.08 10.98 -10.67
N ALA A 372 -11.16 11.84 -11.11
CA ALA A 372 -9.99 11.47 -11.90
C ALA A 372 -8.96 12.61 -11.86
N GLY A 373 -7.67 12.29 -11.91
CA GLY A 373 -6.58 13.26 -12.04
C GLY A 373 -6.53 14.30 -10.92
N GLY A 374 -6.95 13.94 -9.70
CA GLY A 374 -7.06 14.87 -8.57
C GLY A 374 -8.23 15.87 -8.67
N THR A 375 -9.14 15.67 -9.60
CA THR A 375 -10.37 16.48 -9.74
C THR A 375 -11.61 15.66 -9.35
N MET A 376 -12.63 16.35 -8.88
CA MET A 376 -13.95 15.80 -8.59
C MET A 376 -15.00 16.63 -9.32
N ARG A 377 -15.82 15.99 -10.14
CA ARG A 377 -16.94 16.61 -10.85
C ARG A 377 -18.24 16.00 -10.37
N ILE A 378 -19.19 16.84 -10.01
CA ILE A 378 -20.56 16.45 -9.68
C ILE A 378 -21.48 17.09 -10.72
N ASN A 379 -22.18 16.28 -11.49
CA ASN A 379 -23.08 16.74 -12.53
C ASN A 379 -24.52 16.29 -12.25
N ASP A 380 -25.45 16.95 -12.93
CA ASP A 380 -26.86 16.58 -12.95
C ASP A 380 -27.44 16.49 -11.53
N ILE A 381 -27.01 17.41 -10.65
CA ILE A 381 -27.52 17.47 -9.29
C ILE A 381 -29.01 17.76 -9.41
N ALA A 382 -29.81 16.89 -8.82
CA ALA A 382 -31.25 17.03 -8.74
C ALA A 382 -31.69 16.47 -7.39
N LEU A 383 -31.45 17.23 -6.32
CA LEU A 383 -31.70 16.82 -4.95
C LEU A 383 -32.89 17.56 -4.37
N GLU A 384 -33.73 16.86 -3.61
CA GLU A 384 -34.94 17.45 -3.03
C GLU A 384 -35.13 17.09 -1.56
N SER A 385 -35.62 18.08 -0.83
CA SER A 385 -36.29 17.96 0.45
C SER A 385 -37.77 18.28 0.19
N PRO A 386 -38.69 17.29 0.28
CA PRO A 386 -40.05 17.37 -0.27
C PRO A 386 -40.88 18.61 0.07
N SER A 387 -40.55 19.34 1.13
CA SER A 387 -41.30 20.53 1.58
C SER A 387 -40.43 21.74 1.91
N VAL A 388 -39.12 21.70 1.62
CA VAL A 388 -38.19 22.72 2.13
C VAL A 388 -37.29 23.28 1.03
N LEU A 389 -36.64 22.43 0.25
CA LEU A 389 -35.56 22.86 -0.63
C LEU A 389 -35.41 21.92 -1.82
N ARG A 390 -35.08 22.48 -2.98
CA ARG A 390 -34.60 21.76 -4.16
C ARG A 390 -33.24 22.31 -4.56
N LEU A 391 -32.32 21.44 -4.95
CA LEU A 391 -30.97 21.80 -5.38
C LEU A 391 -30.74 21.22 -6.77
N GLU A 392 -30.35 22.08 -7.71
CA GLU A 392 -30.01 21.71 -9.07
C GLU A 392 -28.65 22.27 -9.50
N GLY A 393 -27.99 21.64 -10.47
CA GLY A 393 -26.81 22.20 -11.14
C GLY A 393 -25.60 21.29 -11.12
N ASP A 394 -24.43 21.90 -11.28
CA ASP A 394 -23.16 21.20 -11.47
C ASP A 394 -22.04 21.85 -10.64
N LEU A 395 -21.06 21.02 -10.26
CA LEU A 395 -19.94 21.37 -9.41
C LEU A 395 -18.65 20.73 -9.94
N LEU A 396 -17.58 21.51 -10.01
CA LEU A 396 -16.22 21.03 -10.22
C LEU A 396 -15.37 21.43 -9.02
N VAL A 397 -14.63 20.48 -8.48
CA VAL A 397 -13.61 20.69 -7.47
C VAL A 397 -12.26 20.28 -8.07
N ARG A 398 -11.31 21.21 -8.08
CA ARG A 398 -9.99 21.03 -8.69
C ARG A 398 -8.89 21.67 -7.83
N PRO A 399 -7.63 21.23 -7.98
CA PRO A 399 -6.51 22.00 -7.43
C PRO A 399 -6.46 23.42 -8.05
N PRO A 400 -5.87 24.38 -7.33
CA PRO A 400 -5.67 25.73 -7.84
C PRO A 400 -4.65 25.72 -8.99
N THR A 401 -4.87 26.61 -9.96
CA THR A 401 -3.92 26.88 -11.05
C THR A 401 -2.69 27.63 -10.54
N GLU A 402 -1.58 27.62 -11.29
CA GLU A 402 -0.38 28.37 -10.89
C GLU A 402 -0.63 29.88 -10.74
N GLU A 403 -1.51 30.45 -11.57
CA GLU A 403 -1.92 31.86 -11.47
C GLU A 403 -2.72 32.13 -10.19
N GLU A 404 -3.63 31.23 -9.83
CA GLU A 404 -4.40 31.30 -8.58
C GLU A 404 -3.49 31.13 -7.35
N VAL A 405 -2.52 30.21 -7.42
CA VAL A 405 -1.50 30.02 -6.38
C VAL A 405 -0.69 31.29 -6.19
N ALA A 406 -0.20 31.91 -7.26
CA ALA A 406 0.55 33.16 -7.19
C ALA A 406 -0.28 34.29 -6.56
N ALA A 407 -1.54 34.43 -6.96
CA ALA A 407 -2.44 35.44 -6.41
C ALA A 407 -2.76 35.22 -4.91
N MET A 408 -2.88 33.97 -4.49
CA MET A 408 -3.09 33.63 -3.07
C MET A 408 -1.81 33.85 -2.24
N MET A 409 -0.64 33.50 -2.79
CA MET A 409 0.64 33.79 -2.15
C MET A 409 0.87 35.30 -1.98
N ASP A 410 0.55 36.11 -2.99
CA ASP A 410 0.63 37.58 -2.89
C ASP A 410 -0.33 38.13 -1.82
N ALA A 411 -1.50 37.52 -1.65
CA ALA A 411 -2.45 37.90 -0.61
C ALA A 411 -1.95 37.52 0.80
N GLU A 412 -1.26 36.39 0.95
CA GLU A 412 -0.73 35.88 2.22
C GLU A 412 0.71 36.32 2.54
N ALA A 413 1.33 37.14 1.69
CA ALA A 413 2.71 37.59 1.87
C ALA A 413 2.91 38.34 3.21
N PRO A 414 4.03 38.15 3.93
CA PRO A 414 4.26 38.74 5.26
C PRO A 414 4.19 40.29 5.30
N ASP A 415 4.46 40.96 4.18
CA ASP A 415 4.30 42.42 4.05
C ASP A 415 2.81 42.86 4.07
N SER A 416 1.86 41.97 3.73
CA SER A 416 0.41 42.22 3.83
C SER A 416 -0.14 41.94 5.24
N ILE A 417 0.56 41.13 6.05
CA ILE A 417 0.20 40.75 7.44
C ILE A 417 0.81 41.73 8.49
N GLY A 418 1.55 42.76 8.06
CA GLY A 418 2.03 43.83 8.93
C GLY A 418 3.19 43.46 9.85
N LEU A 419 3.95 42.40 9.52
CA LEU A 419 5.20 42.09 10.23
C LEU A 419 6.30 43.01 9.70
N ALA A 420 6.54 44.12 10.42
CA ALA A 420 7.60 45.07 10.09
C ALA A 420 8.96 44.38 9.98
N ARG A 421 9.60 44.49 8.81
CA ARG A 421 11.02 44.15 8.64
C ARG A 421 11.86 44.88 9.69
N PRO A 422 12.80 44.22 10.39
CA PRO A 422 13.79 44.93 11.19
C PRO A 422 14.57 45.85 10.26
N VAL A 423 14.44 47.16 10.47
CA VAL A 423 15.27 48.14 9.78
C VAL A 423 16.71 47.90 10.27
N PRO A 424 17.68 47.62 9.38
CA PRO A 424 19.06 47.51 9.82
C PRO A 424 19.48 48.87 10.40
N ASP A 425 19.81 48.87 11.69
CA ASP A 425 20.29 50.04 12.40
C ASP A 425 21.48 50.63 11.64
N ARG A 426 21.29 51.84 11.12
CA ARG A 426 22.39 52.63 10.57
C ARG A 426 23.25 53.06 11.75
N ASP A 427 24.50 52.63 11.71
CA ASP A 427 25.63 53.12 12.51
C ASP A 427 25.41 54.56 13.00
N ASN A 428 25.22 54.72 14.31
CA ASN A 428 25.34 56.01 14.96
C ASN A 428 26.34 55.88 16.10
N GLY A 429 27.59 56.21 15.77
CA GLY A 429 28.66 56.32 16.74
C GLY A 429 28.47 57.51 17.68
N GLY A 430 28.76 57.27 18.95
CA GLY A 430 29.26 58.30 19.87
C GLY A 430 28.25 58.83 20.89
N GLY A 431 28.58 58.66 22.17
CA GLY A 431 28.07 59.52 23.25
C GLY A 431 27.81 58.79 24.56
N GLY A 432 28.81 58.69 25.43
CA GLY A 432 28.65 58.19 26.80
C GLY A 432 27.94 59.18 27.73
N GLY A 433 27.19 58.65 28.70
CA GLY A 433 26.63 59.41 29.82
C GLY A 433 25.63 58.57 30.64
N PRO A 434 25.72 58.49 31.98
CA PRO A 434 25.15 57.39 32.76
C PRO A 434 23.83 57.72 33.47
N GLY A 435 23.02 56.68 33.74
CA GLY A 435 22.01 56.71 34.80
C GLY A 435 20.74 55.93 34.51
N GLY A 436 20.24 55.21 35.52
CA GLY A 436 18.81 54.91 35.63
C GLY A 436 18.44 53.43 35.59
N ALA A 437 18.08 52.92 36.75
CA ALA A 437 17.59 51.57 37.03
C ALA A 437 16.30 51.17 36.29
N GLY A 438 16.18 49.87 36.02
CA GLY A 438 14.94 49.13 36.23
C GLY A 438 14.14 48.78 34.99
N SER A 439 14.45 47.62 34.38
CA SER A 439 13.50 46.73 33.69
C SER A 439 14.22 45.41 33.43
N ARG A 440 13.75 44.32 34.05
CA ARG A 440 14.13 42.95 33.66
C ARG A 440 13.31 42.63 32.40
N GLU A 441 13.75 43.17 31.27
CA GLU A 441 13.43 42.59 29.98
C GLU A 441 14.17 41.26 29.87
N THR A 442 13.43 40.23 29.50
CA THR A 442 14.03 38.95 29.15
C THR A 442 14.60 39.15 27.75
N THR A 443 15.85 39.60 27.67
CA THR A 443 16.60 39.68 26.42
C THR A 443 16.67 38.27 25.85
N VAL A 444 15.88 38.01 24.81
CA VAL A 444 16.18 36.92 23.88
C VAL A 444 17.38 37.42 23.09
N ASP A 445 18.58 37.12 23.61
CA ASP A 445 19.84 37.19 22.86
C ASP A 445 19.78 36.14 21.75
N GLY A 446 19.09 36.47 20.68
CA GLY A 446 19.10 35.77 19.42
C GLY A 446 19.66 36.71 18.36
N ASN A 447 20.98 36.73 18.22
CA ASN A 447 21.63 37.31 17.05
C ASN A 447 21.29 36.40 15.85
N ILE A 448 20.08 36.53 15.31
CA ILE A 448 19.65 35.79 14.13
C ILE A 448 20.52 36.29 12.98
N THR A 449 21.40 35.42 12.49
CA THR A 449 22.20 35.76 11.31
C THR A 449 21.27 35.93 10.10
N PRO A 450 21.56 36.84 9.14
CA PRO A 450 20.70 37.05 7.98
C PRO A 450 20.32 35.76 7.23
N GLY A 451 21.21 34.75 7.23
CA GLY A 451 20.96 33.43 6.65
C GLY A 451 19.94 32.56 7.42
N GLU A 452 19.85 32.68 8.75
CA GLU A 452 18.84 31.98 9.56
C GLU A 452 17.46 32.63 9.42
N TYR A 453 17.39 33.95 9.24
CA TYR A 453 16.15 34.65 8.94
C TYR A 453 15.61 34.28 7.55
N GLN A 454 16.51 34.18 6.56
CA GLN A 454 16.15 33.84 5.19
C GLN A 454 15.76 32.37 5.04
N GLY A 455 16.46 31.45 5.70
CA GLY A 455 16.05 30.04 5.76
C GLY A 455 14.71 29.82 6.50
N GLY A 456 14.39 30.65 7.49
CA GLY A 456 13.08 30.66 8.15
C GLY A 456 11.96 31.19 7.26
N LEU A 457 12.23 32.23 6.49
CA LEU A 457 11.29 32.77 5.49
C LEU A 457 11.06 31.78 4.35
N ASP A 458 12.10 31.15 3.81
CA ASP A 458 11.99 30.15 2.75
C ASP A 458 11.20 28.91 3.22
N ALA A 459 11.40 28.49 4.48
CA ALA A 459 10.63 27.40 5.07
C ALA A 459 9.14 27.77 5.25
N MET A 460 8.87 29.00 5.72
CA MET A 460 7.51 29.51 5.89
C MET A 460 6.81 29.74 4.54
N GLU A 461 7.50 30.24 3.53
CA GLU A 461 7.00 30.41 2.18
C GLU A 461 6.70 29.06 1.52
N ASN A 462 7.55 28.05 1.73
CA ASN A 462 7.26 26.68 1.30
C ASN A 462 6.06 26.07 2.01
N GLU A 463 5.87 26.34 3.31
CA GLU A 463 4.70 25.88 4.06
C GLU A 463 3.42 26.55 3.56
N VAL A 464 3.45 27.87 3.33
CA VAL A 464 2.35 28.63 2.74
C VAL A 464 2.04 28.14 1.32
N LEU A 465 3.05 27.94 0.48
CA LEU A 465 2.90 27.41 -0.87
C LEU A 465 2.26 26.02 -0.86
N GLN A 466 2.66 25.13 0.05
CA GLN A 466 2.05 23.81 0.19
C GLN A 466 0.58 23.90 0.64
N ARG A 467 0.27 24.81 1.55
CA ARG A 467 -1.10 25.06 2.02
C ARG A 467 -1.99 25.60 0.91
N VAL A 468 -1.52 26.63 0.20
CA VAL A 468 -2.23 27.27 -0.93
C VAL A 468 -2.47 26.26 -2.05
N ARG A 469 -1.46 25.46 -2.42
CA ARG A 469 -1.63 24.39 -3.42
C ARG A 469 -2.59 23.29 -2.96
N GLY A 470 -2.75 23.10 -1.66
CA GLY A 470 -3.69 22.16 -1.07
C GLY A 470 -5.13 22.67 -0.97
N GLU A 471 -5.39 23.96 -1.21
CA GLU A 471 -6.73 24.53 -1.06
C GLU A 471 -7.59 24.28 -2.32
N PRO A 472 -8.64 23.43 -2.23
CA PRO A 472 -9.44 23.08 -3.39
C PRO A 472 -10.23 24.29 -3.91
N GLN A 473 -10.20 24.49 -5.23
CA GLN A 473 -11.03 25.47 -5.92
C GLN A 473 -12.33 24.82 -6.38
N ILE A 474 -13.42 25.56 -6.18
CA ILE A 474 -14.76 25.14 -6.53
C ILE A 474 -15.30 26.04 -7.64
N GLU A 475 -15.82 25.41 -8.69
CA GLU A 475 -16.40 26.07 -9.86
C GLU A 475 -17.74 25.43 -10.23
N GLY A 476 -18.65 26.20 -10.82
CA GLY A 476 -19.93 25.69 -11.30
C GLY A 476 -21.09 26.64 -11.01
N GLU A 477 -22.30 26.11 -11.16
CA GLU A 477 -23.53 26.86 -10.93
C GLU A 477 -24.52 25.95 -10.22
N LEU A 478 -24.98 26.38 -9.05
CA LEU A 478 -26.05 25.71 -8.32
C LEU A 478 -27.30 26.59 -8.31
N ARG A 479 -28.45 25.98 -8.49
CA ARG A 479 -29.76 26.62 -8.36
C ARG A 479 -30.45 26.08 -7.13
N ILE A 480 -30.79 26.97 -6.21
CA ILE A 480 -31.44 26.62 -4.95
C ILE A 480 -32.90 27.06 -5.02
N GLY A 481 -33.79 26.08 -5.13
CA GLY A 481 -35.23 26.27 -5.04
C GLY A 481 -35.67 26.31 -3.58
N ILE A 482 -36.20 27.44 -3.14
CA ILE A 482 -36.78 27.62 -1.80
C ILE A 482 -38.30 27.77 -1.89
N THR A 483 -38.99 27.50 -0.79
CA THR A 483 -40.46 27.59 -0.76
C THR A 483 -40.95 29.02 -1.07
N ALA A 484 -42.12 29.12 -1.71
CA ALA A 484 -42.74 30.41 -2.05
C ALA A 484 -42.90 31.36 -0.84
N GLU A 485 -43.08 30.80 0.36
CA GLU A 485 -43.26 31.52 1.61
C GLU A 485 -41.97 32.10 2.21
N ALA A 486 -40.80 31.63 1.79
CA ALA A 486 -39.51 31.97 2.41
C ALA A 486 -39.21 33.48 2.39
N PHE A 487 -39.69 34.21 1.39
CA PHE A 487 -39.53 35.67 1.26
C PHE A 487 -40.80 36.48 1.56
N SER A 488 -41.81 35.86 2.17
CA SER A 488 -43.08 36.54 2.53
C SER A 488 -42.92 37.81 3.37
N ARG A 489 -41.79 37.98 4.06
CA ARG A 489 -41.46 39.16 4.87
C ARG A 489 -40.87 40.35 4.11
N SER A 490 -40.48 40.18 2.85
CA SER A 490 -39.94 41.26 2.03
C SER A 490 -40.58 41.25 0.65
N SER A 491 -41.30 42.33 0.34
CA SER A 491 -41.93 42.52 -0.97
C SER A 491 -40.87 42.61 -2.07
N LYS A 492 -39.75 43.28 -1.80
CA LYS A 492 -38.62 43.41 -2.76
C LYS A 492 -37.99 42.07 -3.12
N LEU A 493 -37.75 41.20 -2.13
CA LEU A 493 -37.22 39.87 -2.39
C LEU A 493 -38.25 39.01 -3.15
N SER A 494 -39.54 39.20 -2.87
CA SER A 494 -40.62 38.50 -3.56
C SER A 494 -40.79 38.92 -5.03
N GLU A 495 -40.53 40.20 -5.35
CA GLU A 495 -40.51 40.72 -6.72
C GLU A 495 -39.26 40.27 -7.48
N ARG A 496 -38.09 40.29 -6.83
CA ARG A 496 -36.82 39.92 -7.45
C ARG A 496 -36.72 38.44 -7.78
N TYR A 497 -37.25 37.58 -6.92
CA TYR A 497 -37.20 36.12 -7.09
C TYR A 497 -38.63 35.58 -7.19
N PRO A 498 -39.33 35.75 -8.33
CA PRO A 498 -40.71 35.32 -8.48
C PRO A 498 -40.88 33.81 -8.28
N VAL A 499 -42.10 33.39 -7.93
CA VAL A 499 -42.44 31.96 -7.85
C VAL A 499 -42.55 31.41 -9.26
N ASP A 500 -41.80 30.35 -9.54
CA ASP A 500 -41.92 29.59 -10.77
C ASP A 500 -43.21 28.75 -10.74
N GLU A 501 -44.08 28.95 -11.73
CA GLU A 501 -45.38 28.26 -11.81
C GLU A 501 -45.25 26.75 -12.01
N ALA A 502 -44.16 26.28 -12.64
CA ALA A 502 -43.95 24.86 -12.92
C ALA A 502 -43.54 24.08 -11.65
N THR A 503 -42.76 24.72 -10.77
CA THR A 503 -42.16 24.07 -9.60
C THR A 503 -42.76 24.54 -8.28
N GLY A 504 -43.46 25.68 -8.25
CA GLY A 504 -43.98 26.31 -7.04
C GLY A 504 -42.90 26.90 -6.13
N MET A 505 -41.66 26.97 -6.60
CA MET A 505 -40.48 27.39 -5.84
C MET A 505 -39.97 28.75 -6.31
N ARG A 506 -39.20 29.44 -5.44
CA ARG A 506 -38.37 30.59 -5.81
C ARG A 506 -36.95 30.09 -6.03
N TRP A 507 -36.38 30.39 -7.19
CA TRP A 507 -35.03 29.95 -7.55
C TRP A 507 -34.00 31.04 -7.23
N LEU A 508 -32.91 30.61 -6.58
CA LEU A 508 -31.73 31.40 -6.30
C LEU A 508 -30.56 30.80 -7.06
N ASP A 509 -29.99 31.56 -8.01
CA ASP A 509 -28.80 31.14 -8.72
C ASP A 509 -27.56 31.48 -7.87
N LEU A 510 -26.77 30.44 -7.58
CA LEU A 510 -25.57 30.48 -6.77
C LEU A 510 -24.37 30.14 -7.67
N PRO A 511 -23.69 31.16 -8.22
CA PRO A 511 -22.43 30.93 -8.92
C PRO A 511 -21.39 30.43 -7.92
N LEU A 512 -20.76 29.31 -8.24
CA LEU A 512 -19.67 28.75 -7.46
C LEU A 512 -18.36 29.19 -8.09
N LYS A 513 -17.58 29.98 -7.34
CA LYS A 513 -16.25 30.41 -7.76
C LYS A 513 -15.34 30.60 -6.56
N GLY A 514 -14.22 29.88 -6.56
CA GLY A 514 -13.15 30.02 -5.58
C GLY A 514 -13.25 29.04 -4.42
N SER A 515 -12.72 29.44 -3.26
CA SER A 515 -12.72 28.62 -2.05
C SER A 515 -14.11 28.49 -1.41
N ILE A 516 -14.38 27.35 -0.77
CA ILE A 516 -15.65 27.07 -0.08
C ILE A 516 -16.04 28.15 0.95
N TYR A 517 -15.05 28.79 1.58
CA TYR A 517 -15.28 29.83 2.58
C TYR A 517 -15.93 31.10 2.01
N LYS A 518 -15.76 31.35 0.71
CA LYS A 518 -16.29 32.54 0.01
C LYS A 518 -17.58 32.25 -0.75
N ILE A 519 -17.94 30.98 -0.93
CA ILE A 519 -19.13 30.58 -1.70
C ILE A 519 -20.39 31.12 -1.03
N GLY A 520 -21.22 31.79 -1.84
CA GLY A 520 -22.54 32.30 -1.41
C GLY A 520 -22.50 33.50 -0.47
N VAL A 521 -21.32 34.06 -0.16
CA VAL A 521 -21.20 35.27 0.66
C VAL A 521 -21.85 36.47 -0.02
N ASP A 522 -21.56 36.70 -1.30
CA ASP A 522 -22.14 37.82 -2.07
C ASP A 522 -23.67 37.73 -2.16
N LEU A 523 -24.19 36.52 -2.41
CA LEU A 523 -25.63 36.27 -2.45
C LEU A 523 -26.26 36.47 -1.05
N ALA A 524 -25.61 35.97 0.00
CA ALA A 524 -26.05 36.18 1.38
C ALA A 524 -26.11 37.67 1.74
N GLU A 525 -25.08 38.45 1.38
CA GLU A 525 -25.07 39.90 1.59
C GLU A 525 -26.17 40.61 0.80
N ALA A 526 -26.41 40.21 -0.45
CA ALA A 526 -27.48 40.77 -1.27
C ALA A 526 -28.85 40.53 -0.64
N LEU A 527 -29.11 39.32 -0.12
CA LEU A 527 -30.33 38.99 0.62
C LEU A 527 -30.47 39.85 1.89
N TYR A 528 -29.40 40.01 2.67
CA TYR A 528 -29.43 40.86 3.86
C TYR A 528 -29.70 42.32 3.55
N ARG A 529 -29.00 42.90 2.56
CA ARG A 529 -29.19 44.30 2.15
C ARG A 529 -30.63 44.56 1.72
N GLN A 530 -31.24 43.66 0.95
CA GLN A 530 -32.59 43.83 0.45
C GLN A 530 -33.65 43.61 1.53
N SER A 531 -33.42 42.67 2.45
CA SER A 531 -34.32 42.42 3.59
C SER A 531 -34.36 43.56 4.63
N ARG A 532 -33.27 44.33 4.78
CA ARG A 532 -33.17 45.42 5.77
C ARG A 532 -33.90 46.71 5.39
N VAL A 533 -34.19 46.92 4.12
CA VAL A 533 -34.83 48.17 3.64
C VAL A 533 -36.34 48.17 3.91
N ASP A 534 -36.92 47.02 4.25
CA ASP A 534 -38.36 46.87 4.54
C ASP A 534 -38.68 46.86 6.06
N ARG A 535 -37.69 47.12 6.93
CA ARG A 535 -37.90 47.23 8.39
C ARG A 535 -38.17 48.64 8.87
#